data_AF-A0A925M7U9-F1
#
_entry.id   AF-A0A925M7U9-F1
#
_cell.length_a   1.000
_cell.length_b   1.000
_cell.length_c   1.000
_cell.angle_alpha   90.00
_cell.angle_beta   90.00
_cell.angle_gamma   90.00
#
_symmetry.space_group_name_H-M   'P 1'
#
loop_
_entity.id
_entity.type
_entity.pdbx_description
1 polymer ?
#
loop_
_entity_poly.entity_id
_entity_poly.type
_entity_poly.pdbx_seq_one_letter_code
_entity_poly.pdbx_strand_id
1 'polypeptide(L)'
;MALPVMTPVMSIDGDVVAVHSRWTADGSRIVTEATVRTASGDRVVSQLGGTVDGIGMRTIPGPEILVPGMLVSLAAHPDVDGGQRAHLVVDSAKIRAYPPGFVRTGPTKAGRFLYWESGCVYVTIDEPGTTAITGDGELAVIDDSLQAWNTGTASCSFFQLVNAGRAAHEVGRDKINLIKFRDTTWGRPAIGDDPARMYNGNAAGITTVIYIDDNTSDRDGAILDADVELNGVNFAISVNGQSNGRGSESDLQNTLTHELGHLLGLEHTCRLDPREPERMDHEGNPVPLCDDIPAEPLRTPAQQAIVDATMYPTQTTGETSKSSLSSDDIAAICTVYPTADDPGTCEAVGGTSGGCCSASGAGDRPDVGFLLAGFTLLFVMRRRKTSPKA
;
A
#
# COMPACT_ATOMS: atom_id res chain seq x y z
N MET A 1 -52.30 -30.23 3.71
CA MET A 1 -51.22 -29.22 3.73
C MET A 1 -49.98 -29.90 4.29
N ALA A 2 -48.91 -30.00 3.50
CA ALA A 2 -47.59 -30.29 4.07
C ALA A 2 -47.06 -29.00 4.70
N LEU A 3 -46.44 -29.11 5.87
CA LEU A 3 -45.68 -27.98 6.44
C LEU A 3 -44.46 -27.72 5.53
N PRO A 4 -44.08 -26.46 5.28
CA PRO A 4 -42.86 -26.17 4.56
C PRO A 4 -41.67 -26.72 5.36
N VAL A 5 -40.78 -27.45 4.68
CA VAL A 5 -39.51 -27.86 5.26
C VAL A 5 -38.68 -26.59 5.44
N MET A 6 -38.49 -26.17 6.69
CA MET A 6 -37.62 -25.02 6.99
C MET A 6 -36.17 -25.44 6.70
N THR A 7 -35.53 -24.79 5.72
CA THR A 7 -34.09 -24.87 5.50
C THR A 7 -33.38 -24.45 6.80
N PRO A 8 -32.38 -25.19 7.27
CA PRO A 8 -31.67 -24.82 8.49
C PRO A 8 -30.87 -23.53 8.28
N VAL A 9 -31.29 -22.46 8.94
CA VAL A 9 -30.55 -21.20 9.03
C VAL A 9 -29.37 -21.40 9.98
N MET A 10 -28.19 -20.92 9.57
CA MET A 10 -26.94 -20.98 10.30
C MET A 10 -26.52 -19.58 10.76
N SER A 11 -25.89 -19.48 11.94
CA SER A 11 -25.18 -18.28 12.38
C SER A 11 -23.74 -18.33 11.87
N ILE A 12 -23.26 -17.24 11.28
CA ILE A 12 -21.87 -17.08 10.88
C ILE A 12 -21.36 -15.80 11.52
N ASP A 13 -20.42 -15.95 12.46
CA ASP A 13 -19.83 -14.86 13.22
C ASP A 13 -18.34 -14.77 12.88
N GLY A 14 -17.87 -13.58 12.48
CA GLY A 14 -16.50 -13.37 12.05
C GLY A 14 -16.26 -12.08 11.27
N ASP A 15 -15.05 -11.93 10.76
CA ASP A 15 -14.57 -10.74 10.05
C ASP A 15 -14.69 -10.96 8.53
N VAL A 16 -15.28 -10.01 7.81
CA VAL A 16 -15.27 -10.04 6.34
C VAL A 16 -13.85 -9.70 5.86
N VAL A 17 -13.15 -10.66 5.26
CA VAL A 17 -11.73 -10.50 4.86
C VAL A 17 -11.54 -10.29 3.36
N ALA A 18 -12.54 -10.61 2.54
CA ALA A 18 -12.54 -10.34 1.10
C ALA A 18 -13.97 -10.30 0.57
N VAL A 19 -14.21 -9.50 -0.47
CA VAL A 19 -15.48 -9.49 -1.21
C VAL A 19 -15.23 -9.44 -2.71
N HIS A 20 -16.08 -10.10 -3.48
CA HIS A 20 -16.08 -10.03 -4.94
C HIS A 20 -17.51 -9.85 -5.44
N SER A 21 -17.79 -8.68 -6.01
CA SER A 21 -19.07 -8.39 -6.66
C SER A 21 -18.98 -8.74 -8.15
N ARG A 22 -20.02 -9.37 -8.69
CA ARG A 22 -20.11 -9.68 -10.13
C ARG A 22 -21.55 -9.61 -10.63
N TRP A 23 -21.71 -9.34 -11.92
CA TRP A 23 -22.97 -9.59 -12.61
C TRP A 23 -23.29 -11.09 -12.62
N THR A 24 -24.58 -11.40 -12.61
CA THR A 24 -25.09 -12.73 -12.95
C THR A 24 -24.97 -12.99 -14.46
N ALA A 25 -24.94 -14.26 -14.86
CA ALA A 25 -24.71 -14.65 -16.26
C ALA A 25 -25.80 -14.16 -17.24
N ASP A 26 -26.98 -13.80 -16.75
CA ASP A 26 -28.07 -13.19 -17.52
C ASP A 26 -28.07 -11.65 -17.45
N GLY A 27 -27.11 -11.04 -16.75
CA GLY A 27 -27.04 -9.60 -16.49
C GLY A 27 -28.15 -9.05 -15.59
N SER A 28 -28.98 -9.90 -14.96
CA SER A 28 -30.20 -9.46 -14.28
C SER A 28 -29.96 -8.76 -12.95
N ARG A 29 -28.89 -9.11 -12.26
CA ARG A 29 -28.56 -8.65 -10.90
C ARG A 29 -27.07 -8.75 -10.59
N ILE A 30 -26.61 -7.92 -9.65
CA ILE A 30 -25.29 -8.03 -9.03
C ILE A 30 -25.39 -8.97 -7.82
N VAL A 31 -24.37 -9.80 -7.62
CA VAL A 31 -24.19 -10.67 -6.45
C VAL A 31 -22.80 -10.47 -5.89
N THR A 32 -22.70 -10.30 -4.58
CA THR A 32 -21.44 -10.26 -3.82
C THR A 32 -21.18 -11.61 -3.17
N GLU A 33 -20.02 -12.20 -3.47
CA GLU A 33 -19.45 -13.31 -2.71
C GLU A 33 -18.46 -12.74 -1.67
N ALA A 34 -18.73 -12.95 -0.39
CA ALA A 34 -17.93 -12.42 0.72
C ALA A 34 -17.29 -13.58 1.52
N THR A 35 -16.01 -13.47 1.80
CA THR A 35 -15.28 -14.43 2.65
C THR A 35 -15.25 -13.90 4.08
N VAL A 36 -15.85 -14.65 5.00
CA VAL A 36 -15.92 -14.35 6.44
C VAL A 36 -14.98 -15.28 7.19
N ARG A 37 -13.96 -14.72 7.84
CA ARG A 37 -13.03 -15.44 8.70
C ARG A 37 -13.69 -15.72 10.04
N THR A 38 -13.95 -17.00 10.32
CA THR A 38 -14.55 -17.42 11.60
C THR A 38 -13.52 -18.15 12.47
N ALA A 39 -13.81 -18.29 13.77
CA ALA A 39 -13.02 -19.15 14.67
C ALA A 39 -12.94 -20.64 14.23
N SER A 40 -13.78 -21.06 13.27
CA SER A 40 -13.80 -22.40 12.67
C SER A 40 -13.28 -22.43 11.22
N GLY A 41 -12.45 -21.45 10.86
CA GLY A 41 -11.94 -21.21 9.51
C GLY A 41 -12.87 -20.36 8.65
N ASP A 42 -12.38 -19.98 7.48
CA ASP A 42 -13.07 -19.06 6.56
C ASP A 42 -14.36 -19.69 5.98
N ARG A 43 -15.36 -18.86 5.67
CA ARG A 43 -16.65 -19.23 5.08
C ARG A 43 -17.00 -18.25 3.96
N VAL A 44 -17.36 -18.76 2.78
CA VAL A 44 -17.86 -17.92 1.69
C VAL A 44 -19.37 -17.83 1.78
N VAL A 45 -19.91 -16.61 1.78
CA VAL A 45 -21.35 -16.31 1.75
C VAL A 45 -21.70 -15.50 0.52
N SER A 46 -22.93 -15.64 0.03
CA SER A 46 -23.45 -14.96 -1.16
C SER A 46 -24.58 -14.00 -0.77
N GLN A 47 -24.52 -12.77 -1.26
CA GLN A 47 -25.49 -11.71 -1.00
C GLN A 47 -25.97 -11.07 -2.30
N LEU A 48 -27.26 -10.69 -2.36
CA LEU A 48 -27.83 -9.93 -3.47
C LEU A 48 -27.51 -8.43 -3.31
N GLY A 49 -26.94 -7.83 -4.37
CA GLY A 49 -26.44 -6.45 -4.35
C GLY A 49 -24.92 -6.42 -4.48
N GLY A 50 -24.31 -5.26 -4.23
CA GLY A 50 -22.89 -4.99 -4.47
C GLY A 50 -22.69 -3.90 -5.52
N THR A 51 -21.44 -3.69 -5.93
CA THR A 51 -21.07 -2.68 -6.94
C THR A 51 -20.15 -3.30 -7.98
N VAL A 52 -20.48 -3.12 -9.26
CA VAL A 52 -19.72 -3.65 -10.41
C VAL A 52 -19.76 -2.62 -11.53
N ASP A 53 -18.63 -2.35 -12.17
CA ASP A 53 -18.51 -1.37 -13.27
C ASP A 53 -19.08 0.04 -12.93
N GLY A 54 -18.90 0.48 -11.69
CA GLY A 54 -19.46 1.74 -11.17
C GLY A 54 -20.98 1.73 -10.91
N ILE A 55 -21.66 0.61 -11.16
CA ILE A 55 -23.11 0.44 -10.94
C ILE A 55 -23.33 -0.27 -9.60
N GLY A 56 -24.01 0.41 -8.68
CA GLY A 56 -24.41 -0.15 -7.38
C GLY A 56 -25.82 -0.74 -7.40
N MET A 57 -26.00 -1.90 -6.77
CA MET A 57 -27.30 -2.54 -6.53
C MET A 57 -27.49 -2.80 -5.03
N ARG A 58 -28.66 -2.41 -4.49
CA ARG A 58 -29.05 -2.72 -3.10
C ARG A 58 -30.55 -3.02 -3.01
N THR A 59 -30.92 -3.92 -2.09
CA THR A 59 -32.31 -4.27 -1.80
C THR A 59 -32.80 -3.47 -0.59
N ILE A 60 -33.99 -2.89 -0.64
CA ILE A 60 -34.56 -2.09 0.46
C ILE A 60 -36.00 -2.54 0.75
N PRO A 61 -36.32 -3.05 1.96
CA PRO A 61 -35.37 -3.45 3.02
C PRO A 61 -34.56 -4.69 2.60
N GLY A 62 -33.31 -4.77 3.05
CA GLY A 62 -32.42 -5.90 2.81
C GLY A 62 -31.24 -5.88 3.80
N PRO A 63 -30.43 -6.95 3.86
CA PRO A 63 -29.19 -6.95 4.62
C PRO A 63 -28.21 -5.90 4.09
N GLU A 64 -27.47 -5.25 4.99
CA GLU A 64 -26.39 -4.31 4.66
C GLU A 64 -25.33 -5.00 3.80
N ILE A 65 -24.81 -4.31 2.78
CA ILE A 65 -23.85 -4.92 1.84
C ILE A 65 -22.53 -5.18 2.58
N LEU A 66 -22.08 -6.43 2.57
CA LEU A 66 -20.83 -6.82 3.20
C LEU A 66 -19.63 -6.20 2.47
N VAL A 67 -18.72 -5.59 3.22
CA VAL A 67 -17.43 -5.07 2.73
C VAL A 67 -16.28 -5.58 3.64
N PRO A 68 -15.04 -5.64 3.14
CA PRO A 68 -13.90 -6.07 3.95
C PRO A 68 -13.72 -5.19 5.20
N GLY A 69 -13.31 -5.81 6.30
CA GLY A 69 -13.16 -5.18 7.62
C GLY A 69 -14.45 -5.06 8.45
N MET A 70 -15.63 -5.43 7.92
CA MET A 70 -16.82 -5.56 8.77
C MET A 70 -16.70 -6.76 9.71
N LEU A 71 -16.87 -6.55 11.02
CA LEU A 71 -17.16 -7.62 11.98
C LEU A 71 -18.66 -7.87 11.99
N VAL A 72 -19.09 -9.10 11.70
CA VAL A 72 -20.51 -9.41 11.46
C VAL A 72 -21.04 -10.60 12.28
N SER A 73 -22.34 -10.58 12.54
CA SER A 73 -23.16 -11.77 12.80
C SER A 73 -24.15 -11.92 11.65
N LEU A 74 -24.00 -12.96 10.85
CA LEU A 74 -24.88 -13.26 9.71
C LEU A 74 -25.84 -14.40 10.07
N ALA A 75 -27.09 -14.28 9.63
CA ALA A 75 -27.95 -15.42 9.42
C ALA A 75 -27.89 -15.79 7.93
N ALA A 76 -27.61 -17.05 7.62
CA ALA A 76 -27.54 -17.54 6.25
C ALA A 76 -28.06 -18.98 6.13
N HIS A 77 -28.63 -19.34 4.99
CA HIS A 77 -29.08 -20.72 4.71
C HIS A 77 -28.32 -21.31 3.51
N PRO A 78 -28.17 -22.65 3.45
CA PRO A 78 -27.67 -23.32 2.26
C PRO A 78 -28.75 -23.33 1.17
N ASP A 79 -28.39 -22.91 -0.04
CA ASP A 79 -29.23 -23.03 -1.24
C ASP A 79 -28.38 -23.46 -2.46
N VAL A 80 -29.03 -23.78 -3.58
CA VAL A 80 -28.36 -24.14 -4.84
C VAL A 80 -28.78 -23.22 -5.99
N ASP A 81 -27.81 -22.80 -6.81
CA ASP A 81 -28.11 -22.00 -8.00
C ASP A 81 -28.69 -22.85 -9.15
N GLY A 82 -29.10 -22.18 -10.22
CA GLY A 82 -29.60 -22.85 -11.43
C GLY A 82 -28.59 -23.78 -12.13
N GLY A 83 -27.31 -23.68 -11.78
CA GLY A 83 -26.23 -24.57 -12.19
C GLY A 83 -25.91 -25.70 -11.19
N GLN A 84 -26.75 -25.88 -10.16
CA GLN A 84 -26.59 -26.85 -9.07
C GLN A 84 -25.33 -26.64 -8.21
N ARG A 85 -24.78 -25.42 -8.16
CA ARG A 85 -23.71 -25.08 -7.22
C ARG A 85 -24.30 -24.68 -5.88
N ALA A 86 -23.73 -25.18 -4.79
CA ALA A 86 -24.17 -24.84 -3.43
C ALA A 86 -23.59 -23.48 -2.99
N HIS A 87 -24.42 -22.69 -2.33
CA HIS A 87 -24.11 -21.36 -1.80
C HIS A 87 -24.61 -21.22 -0.36
N LEU A 88 -24.00 -20.34 0.43
CA LEU A 88 -24.55 -19.90 1.70
C LEU A 88 -25.16 -18.50 1.51
N VAL A 89 -26.48 -18.43 1.37
CA VAL A 89 -27.19 -17.19 1.03
C VAL A 89 -27.47 -16.39 2.31
N VAL A 90 -27.06 -15.12 2.34
CA VAL A 90 -27.28 -14.23 3.50
C VAL A 90 -28.75 -13.81 3.60
N ASP A 91 -29.41 -14.21 4.68
CA ASP A 91 -30.78 -13.81 5.03
C ASP A 91 -30.80 -12.46 5.76
N SER A 92 -29.86 -12.26 6.68
CA SER A 92 -29.68 -10.99 7.40
C SER A 92 -28.25 -10.81 7.85
N ALA A 93 -27.80 -9.55 7.88
CA ALA A 93 -26.50 -9.16 8.41
C ALA A 93 -26.72 -8.20 9.58
N LYS A 94 -26.18 -8.55 10.76
CA LYS A 94 -26.00 -7.63 11.86
C LYS A 94 -24.55 -7.20 11.88
N ILE A 95 -24.29 -5.96 11.48
CA ILE A 95 -22.97 -5.34 11.61
C ILE A 95 -22.69 -5.14 13.11
N ARG A 96 -21.62 -5.78 13.60
CA ARG A 96 -21.14 -5.62 14.98
C ARG A 96 -20.09 -4.53 15.08
N ALA A 97 -19.30 -4.36 14.03
CA ALA A 97 -18.46 -3.22 13.75
C ALA A 97 -18.42 -3.00 12.23
N TYR A 98 -18.53 -1.75 11.80
CA TYR A 98 -18.05 -1.37 10.47
C TYR A 98 -16.51 -1.43 10.47
N PRO A 99 -15.84 -1.54 9.31
CA PRO A 99 -14.41 -1.28 9.24
C PRO A 99 -14.12 0.09 9.88
N PRO A 100 -12.99 0.26 10.61
CA PRO A 100 -12.55 1.58 11.00
C PRO A 100 -12.46 2.48 9.77
N GLY A 101 -12.81 3.75 9.92
CA GLY A 101 -12.68 4.70 8.84
C GLY A 101 -11.20 4.96 8.56
N PHE A 102 -10.72 4.57 7.38
CA PHE A 102 -9.35 4.93 6.97
C PHE A 102 -9.22 6.44 6.82
N VAL A 103 -8.01 6.96 7.07
CA VAL A 103 -7.69 8.38 7.01
C VAL A 103 -6.68 8.59 5.88
N ARG A 104 -6.90 9.62 5.05
CA ARG A 104 -5.99 9.99 3.95
C ARG A 104 -5.40 11.37 4.19
N THR A 105 -4.16 11.56 3.75
CA THR A 105 -3.48 12.85 3.83
C THR A 105 -4.18 13.87 2.96
N GLY A 106 -4.37 15.08 3.51
CA GLY A 106 -5.19 16.14 2.94
C GLY A 106 -6.37 16.50 3.86
N PRO A 107 -7.46 17.07 3.33
CA PRO A 107 -7.59 17.49 1.93
C PRO A 107 -6.65 18.65 1.55
N THR A 108 -6.32 18.75 0.27
CA THR A 108 -5.74 19.93 -0.39
C THR A 108 -6.67 21.14 -0.27
N LYS A 109 -6.21 22.32 -0.72
CA LYS A 109 -7.07 23.52 -0.85
C LYS A 109 -8.29 23.30 -1.76
N ALA A 110 -8.30 22.27 -2.61
CA ALA A 110 -9.42 21.95 -3.49
C ALA A 110 -10.40 20.90 -2.90
N GLY A 111 -10.10 20.35 -1.72
CA GLY A 111 -10.90 19.28 -1.12
C GLY A 111 -10.51 17.86 -1.54
N ARG A 112 -9.34 17.65 -2.16
CA ARG A 112 -8.88 16.33 -2.62
C ARG A 112 -7.86 15.72 -1.68
N PHE A 113 -7.81 14.40 -1.62
CA PHE A 113 -6.82 13.65 -0.84
C PHE A 113 -5.64 13.23 -1.71
N LEU A 114 -4.49 12.96 -1.08
CA LEU A 114 -3.27 12.60 -1.81
C LEU A 114 -3.37 11.23 -2.50
N TYR A 115 -2.78 11.11 -3.69
CA TYR A 115 -2.71 9.88 -4.49
C TYR A 115 -1.55 9.92 -5.48
N TRP A 116 -1.07 8.77 -5.91
CA TRP A 116 -0.14 8.63 -7.04
C TRP A 116 -0.91 8.54 -8.37
N GLU A 117 -0.39 9.16 -9.44
CA GLU A 117 -1.05 9.13 -10.75
C GLU A 117 -0.69 7.91 -11.62
N SER A 118 0.20 7.04 -11.12
CA SER A 118 0.61 5.81 -11.79
C SER A 118 0.03 4.58 -11.08
N GLY A 119 0.01 3.44 -11.76
CA GLY A 119 -0.28 2.14 -11.13
C GLY A 119 0.85 1.58 -10.28
N CYS A 120 1.96 2.31 -10.12
CA CYS A 120 3.02 1.93 -9.20
C CYS A 120 3.85 3.13 -8.74
N VAL A 121 4.61 2.93 -7.67
CA VAL A 121 5.67 3.84 -7.24
C VAL A 121 6.96 3.06 -7.04
N TYR A 122 8.03 3.60 -7.62
CA TYR A 122 9.38 3.08 -7.49
C TYR A 122 10.03 3.66 -6.26
N VAL A 123 10.47 2.79 -5.34
CA VAL A 123 11.09 3.15 -4.06
C VAL A 123 12.56 2.75 -4.11
N THR A 124 13.45 3.72 -3.91
CA THR A 124 14.91 3.55 -3.92
C THR A 124 15.40 3.40 -2.48
N ILE A 125 16.39 2.53 -2.26
CA ILE A 125 17.01 2.34 -0.95
C ILE A 125 18.32 3.15 -0.92
N ASP A 126 18.55 3.95 0.12
CA ASP A 126 19.80 4.70 0.26
C ASP A 126 21.00 3.74 0.35
N GLU A 127 21.96 3.90 -0.56
CA GLU A 127 23.08 2.96 -0.71
C GLU A 127 23.84 2.64 0.59
N PRO A 128 24.13 3.59 1.51
CA PRO A 128 24.82 3.31 2.76
C PRO A 128 24.11 2.34 3.73
N GLY A 129 22.79 2.16 3.61
CA GLY A 129 22.02 1.32 4.55
C GLY A 129 22.07 1.84 6.00
N THR A 130 21.95 0.94 6.99
CA THR A 130 22.14 1.27 8.41
C THR A 130 23.17 0.39 9.11
N THR A 131 24.02 1.04 9.92
CA THR A 131 24.98 0.38 10.82
C THR A 131 24.32 -0.31 12.01
N ALA A 132 23.03 -0.06 12.25
CA ALA A 132 22.25 -0.76 13.27
C ALA A 132 22.00 -2.24 12.90
N ILE A 133 22.11 -2.60 11.62
CA ILE A 133 21.96 -3.98 11.14
C ILE A 133 23.33 -4.47 10.63
N THR A 134 23.55 -5.79 10.62
CA THR A 134 24.86 -6.36 10.23
C THR A 134 24.86 -6.77 8.76
N GLY A 135 25.76 -6.17 7.96
CA GLY A 135 25.81 -6.41 6.52
C GLY A 135 24.70 -5.62 5.82
N ASP A 136 24.00 -6.27 4.89
CA ASP A 136 22.85 -5.71 4.17
C ASP A 136 21.53 -6.39 4.63
N GLY A 137 21.42 -6.70 5.92
CA GLY A 137 20.30 -7.47 6.48
C GLY A 137 18.95 -6.75 6.42
N GLU A 138 18.96 -5.43 6.27
CA GLU A 138 17.79 -4.58 6.07
C GLU A 138 17.10 -4.81 4.71
N LEU A 139 17.83 -5.22 3.67
CA LEU A 139 17.30 -5.21 2.30
C LEU A 139 16.13 -6.18 2.12
N ALA A 140 16.24 -7.38 2.69
CA ALA A 140 15.16 -8.36 2.66
C ALA A 140 13.92 -7.87 3.41
N VAL A 141 14.12 -7.15 4.52
CA VAL A 141 13.02 -6.60 5.33
C VAL A 141 12.35 -5.42 4.64
N ILE A 142 13.11 -4.62 3.88
CA ILE A 142 12.55 -3.58 3.01
C ILE A 142 11.69 -4.23 1.92
N ASP A 143 12.18 -5.27 1.23
CA ASP A 143 11.38 -6.01 0.25
C ASP A 143 10.11 -6.63 0.88
N ASP A 144 10.21 -7.21 2.08
CA ASP A 144 9.05 -7.74 2.81
C ASP A 144 8.04 -6.64 3.22
N SER A 145 8.50 -5.43 3.55
CA SER A 145 7.64 -4.26 3.80
C SER A 145 6.93 -3.75 2.54
N LEU A 146 7.63 -3.69 1.40
CA LEU A 146 6.98 -3.36 0.11
C LEU A 146 5.95 -4.45 -0.25
N GLN A 147 6.29 -5.72 0.01
CA GLN A 147 5.42 -6.84 -0.31
C GLN A 147 4.22 -7.00 0.64
N ALA A 148 4.29 -6.49 1.88
CA ALA A 148 3.14 -6.41 2.77
C ALA A 148 1.98 -5.62 2.12
N TRP A 149 2.30 -4.48 1.49
CA TRP A 149 1.32 -3.69 0.72
C TRP A 149 0.86 -4.39 -0.56
N ASN A 150 1.79 -4.91 -1.35
CA ASN A 150 1.47 -5.57 -2.62
C ASN A 150 0.61 -6.84 -2.41
N THR A 151 0.96 -7.73 -1.47
CA THR A 151 0.15 -8.91 -1.16
C THR A 151 -1.15 -8.54 -0.46
N GLY A 152 -1.11 -7.61 0.50
CA GLY A 152 -2.28 -7.24 1.31
C GLY A 152 -3.43 -6.65 0.49
N THR A 153 -3.13 -6.01 -0.64
CA THR A 153 -4.11 -5.30 -1.47
C THR A 153 -4.38 -5.97 -2.84
N ALA A 154 -3.62 -7.01 -3.21
CA ALA A 154 -3.72 -7.71 -4.51
C ALA A 154 -5.11 -8.24 -4.89
N SER A 155 -6.02 -8.42 -3.93
CA SER A 155 -7.41 -8.86 -4.21
C SER A 155 -8.35 -7.75 -4.69
N CYS A 156 -7.98 -6.48 -4.51
CA CYS A 156 -8.83 -5.32 -4.75
C CYS A 156 -8.15 -4.15 -5.47
N SER A 157 -6.82 -4.14 -5.54
CA SER A 157 -6.03 -3.04 -6.09
C SER A 157 -5.07 -3.50 -7.17
N PHE A 158 -4.78 -2.59 -8.11
CA PHE A 158 -3.72 -2.74 -9.10
C PHE A 158 -2.38 -2.11 -8.65
N PHE A 159 -2.39 -1.32 -7.58
CA PHE A 159 -1.24 -0.49 -7.22
C PHE A 159 -0.06 -1.32 -6.69
N GLN A 160 1.16 -0.97 -7.11
CA GLN A 160 2.37 -1.68 -6.69
C GLN A 160 3.46 -0.76 -6.13
N LEU A 161 4.02 -1.15 -4.98
CA LEU A 161 5.32 -0.69 -4.52
C LEU A 161 6.42 -1.52 -5.22
N VAL A 162 7.37 -0.85 -5.87
CA VAL A 162 8.45 -1.51 -6.65
C VAL A 162 9.81 -1.10 -6.12
N ASN A 163 10.65 -2.06 -5.75
CA ASN A 163 12.04 -1.80 -5.38
C ASN A 163 12.83 -1.32 -6.61
N ALA A 164 13.36 -0.11 -6.57
CA ALA A 164 14.15 0.52 -7.64
C ALA A 164 15.65 0.18 -7.56
N GLY A 165 16.07 -0.56 -6.53
CA GLY A 165 17.46 -0.84 -6.20
C GLY A 165 18.05 0.17 -5.21
N ARG A 166 19.38 0.19 -5.12
CA ARG A 166 20.14 1.07 -4.22
C ARG A 166 20.84 2.18 -4.99
N ALA A 167 20.82 3.39 -4.43
CA ALA A 167 21.64 4.51 -4.90
C ALA A 167 21.87 5.51 -3.76
N ALA A 168 23.03 6.16 -3.71
CA ALA A 168 23.33 7.19 -2.71
C ALA A 168 22.62 8.52 -3.06
N HIS A 169 21.58 8.86 -2.30
CA HIS A 169 20.79 10.08 -2.47
C HIS A 169 20.57 10.82 -1.15
N GLU A 170 20.22 12.09 -1.22
CA GLU A 170 19.61 12.82 -0.11
C GLU A 170 18.16 13.11 -0.47
N VAL A 171 17.33 13.09 0.57
CA VAL A 171 15.90 13.40 0.50
C VAL A 171 15.62 14.79 -0.05
N GLY A 172 14.58 14.92 -0.85
CA GLY A 172 14.19 16.18 -1.48
C GLY A 172 13.47 15.98 -2.81
N ARG A 173 13.11 17.09 -3.45
CA ARG A 173 12.30 17.08 -4.69
C ARG A 173 13.12 16.73 -5.93
N ASP A 174 13.63 15.51 -6.03
CA ASP A 174 14.41 15.01 -7.17
C ASP A 174 13.70 13.92 -7.99
N LYS A 175 12.51 13.48 -7.56
CA LYS A 175 11.66 12.39 -8.07
C LYS A 175 12.16 10.99 -7.74
N ILE A 176 12.96 10.84 -6.69
CA ILE A 176 13.48 9.55 -6.23
C ILE A 176 12.92 9.30 -4.85
N ASN A 177 11.86 8.47 -4.79
CA ASN A 177 11.21 8.15 -3.52
C ASN A 177 12.18 7.30 -2.68
N LEU A 178 12.83 7.91 -1.69
CA LEU A 178 13.99 7.35 -1.01
C LEU A 178 13.64 6.78 0.37
N ILE A 179 14.01 5.53 0.65
CA ILE A 179 14.12 5.01 2.02
C ILE A 179 15.53 5.33 2.51
N LYS A 180 15.64 6.24 3.47
CA LYS A 180 16.91 6.73 4.02
C LYS A 180 17.06 6.44 5.50
N PHE A 181 18.18 5.83 5.86
CA PHE A 181 18.56 5.64 7.26
C PHE A 181 19.35 6.85 7.78
N ARG A 182 18.90 7.42 8.90
CA ARG A 182 19.55 8.53 9.60
C ARG A 182 20.26 7.99 10.84
N ASP A 183 21.48 7.48 10.67
CA ASP A 183 22.28 6.90 11.76
C ASP A 183 23.08 7.93 12.60
N THR A 184 23.30 9.13 12.07
CA THR A 184 24.21 10.13 12.69
C THR A 184 23.55 11.45 13.06
N THR A 185 22.50 11.87 12.36
CA THR A 185 21.78 13.12 12.58
C THR A 185 20.31 12.91 12.25
N TRP A 186 19.41 13.08 13.22
CA TRP A 186 17.97 12.94 13.01
C TRP A 186 17.36 14.25 12.52
N GLY A 187 17.54 14.51 11.24
CA GLY A 187 17.18 15.77 10.60
C GLY A 187 17.78 15.91 9.20
N ARG A 188 17.26 16.88 8.45
CA ARG A 188 17.82 17.25 7.14
C ARG A 188 19.05 18.16 7.33
N PRO A 189 20.17 17.92 6.64
CA PRO A 189 21.35 18.77 6.70
C PRO A 189 21.06 20.15 6.06
N ALA A 190 21.91 21.14 6.35
CA ALA A 190 21.81 22.45 5.71
C ALA A 190 22.16 22.34 4.22
N ILE A 191 21.36 22.95 3.35
CA ILE A 191 21.56 22.95 1.90
C ILE A 191 21.16 24.30 1.28
N GLY A 192 22.07 24.89 0.49
CA GLY A 192 21.83 26.20 -0.12
C GLY A 192 21.60 27.30 0.93
N ASP A 193 20.40 27.87 0.93
CA ASP A 193 19.91 28.86 1.88
C ASP A 193 19.00 28.28 2.99
N ASP A 194 18.70 26.98 2.97
CA ASP A 194 17.97 26.30 4.05
C ASP A 194 18.92 25.83 5.16
N PRO A 195 18.75 26.28 6.43
CA PRO A 195 19.51 25.75 7.55
C PRO A 195 19.12 24.31 7.87
N ALA A 196 19.98 23.58 8.60
CA ALA A 196 19.67 22.21 9.04
C ALA A 196 18.39 22.17 9.90
N ARG A 197 17.53 21.18 9.65
CA ARG A 197 16.23 21.01 10.31
C ARG A 197 16.20 19.69 11.05
N MET A 198 16.24 19.77 12.37
CA MET A 198 16.19 18.60 13.25
C MET A 198 14.74 18.16 13.50
N TYR A 199 14.53 16.86 13.54
CA TYR A 199 13.23 16.24 13.79
C TYR A 199 12.99 15.96 15.27
N ASN A 200 11.75 15.62 15.61
CA ASN A 200 11.42 15.16 16.97
C ASN A 200 12.07 13.78 17.21
N GLY A 201 12.93 13.68 18.22
CA GLY A 201 13.65 12.45 18.56
C GLY A 201 12.77 11.29 19.04
N ASN A 202 11.47 11.53 19.28
CA ASN A 202 10.48 10.49 19.59
C ASN A 202 9.89 9.82 18.33
N ALA A 203 10.14 10.35 17.13
CA ALA A 203 9.68 9.74 15.88
C ALA A 203 10.66 8.64 15.43
N ALA A 204 10.16 7.42 15.21
CA ALA A 204 10.96 6.28 14.74
C ALA A 204 11.17 6.31 13.21
N GLY A 205 10.18 6.83 12.48
CA GLY A 205 10.26 7.21 11.08
C GLY A 205 9.58 8.56 10.85
N ILE A 206 9.85 9.17 9.70
CA ILE A 206 9.12 10.32 9.14
C ILE A 206 9.02 10.12 7.63
N THR A 207 7.81 10.27 7.09
CA THR A 207 7.58 10.38 5.65
C THR A 207 7.31 11.82 5.24
N THR A 208 7.94 12.28 4.16
CA THR A 208 7.71 13.59 3.56
C THR A 208 7.18 13.42 2.15
N VAL A 209 5.93 13.81 1.91
CA VAL A 209 5.30 13.79 0.57
C VAL A 209 5.28 15.18 -0.06
N ILE A 210 5.56 15.26 -1.35
CA ILE A 210 5.50 16.49 -2.15
C ILE A 210 4.43 16.31 -3.22
N TYR A 211 3.43 17.19 -3.23
CA TYR A 211 2.22 17.03 -4.03
C TYR A 211 1.76 18.32 -4.70
N ILE A 212 0.80 18.20 -5.62
CA ILE A 212 0.09 19.33 -6.24
C ILE A 212 -1.03 19.80 -5.31
N ASP A 213 -0.98 21.07 -4.90
CA ASP A 213 -1.99 21.76 -4.08
C ASP A 213 -2.46 23.04 -4.79
N ASP A 214 -3.23 22.84 -5.86
CA ASP A 214 -3.69 23.84 -6.82
C ASP A 214 -5.14 23.53 -7.22
N ASN A 215 -6.09 24.30 -6.67
CA ASN A 215 -7.52 24.11 -6.91
C ASN A 215 -8.00 24.38 -8.34
N THR A 216 -7.11 24.77 -9.25
CA THR A 216 -7.37 24.88 -10.69
C THR A 216 -6.88 23.68 -11.49
N SER A 217 -6.07 22.79 -10.89
CA SER A 217 -5.52 21.60 -11.55
C SER A 217 -6.46 20.39 -11.41
N ASP A 218 -6.62 19.67 -12.52
CA ASP A 218 -7.18 18.32 -12.55
C ASP A 218 -6.31 17.28 -11.84
N ARG A 219 -5.01 17.59 -11.65
CA ARG A 219 -4.01 16.79 -10.93
C ARG A 219 -3.84 17.20 -9.46
N ASP A 220 -4.71 18.06 -8.92
CA ASP A 220 -4.69 18.40 -7.50
C ASP A 220 -4.81 17.14 -6.61
N GLY A 221 -3.95 17.06 -5.59
CA GLY A 221 -3.71 15.87 -4.78
C GLY A 221 -2.62 14.92 -5.30
N ALA A 222 -2.15 15.06 -6.54
CA ALA A 222 -1.15 14.16 -7.10
C ALA A 222 0.19 14.28 -6.35
N ILE A 223 0.66 13.17 -5.78
CA ILE A 223 2.01 13.04 -5.21
C ILE A 223 3.01 12.98 -6.37
N LEU A 224 4.09 13.73 -6.24
CA LEU A 224 5.15 13.88 -7.23
C LEU A 224 6.45 13.20 -6.80
N ASP A 225 6.62 13.02 -5.49
CA ASP A 225 7.86 12.64 -4.81
C ASP A 225 7.53 12.34 -3.32
N ALA A 226 8.13 11.30 -2.74
CA ALA A 226 7.94 10.93 -1.34
C ALA A 226 9.18 10.27 -0.71
N ASP A 227 9.74 10.89 0.33
CA ASP A 227 10.88 10.38 1.10
C ASP A 227 10.43 9.70 2.39
N VAL A 228 11.03 8.56 2.74
CA VAL A 228 10.94 7.92 4.06
C VAL A 228 12.29 8.04 4.77
N GLU A 229 12.32 8.66 5.95
CA GLU A 229 13.52 8.78 6.80
C GLU A 229 13.34 7.93 8.07
N LEU A 230 14.29 7.04 8.37
CA LEU A 230 14.25 6.12 9.52
C LEU A 230 15.30 6.50 10.58
N ASN A 231 14.92 6.51 11.86
CA ASN A 231 15.68 7.11 12.94
C ASN A 231 16.67 6.15 13.63
N GLY A 232 17.85 5.97 13.03
CA GLY A 232 18.97 5.23 13.63
C GLY A 232 19.71 5.99 14.75
N VAL A 233 19.42 7.28 14.98
CA VAL A 233 20.05 8.09 16.04
C VAL A 233 19.43 7.82 17.42
N ASN A 234 18.10 7.72 17.49
CA ASN A 234 17.37 7.61 18.75
C ASN A 234 16.81 6.21 19.02
N PHE A 235 16.70 5.36 17.99
CA PHE A 235 16.17 4.01 18.10
C PHE A 235 17.20 2.97 17.65
N ALA A 236 17.15 1.81 18.30
CA ALA A 236 17.85 0.62 17.85
C ALA A 236 17.01 -0.03 16.75
N ILE A 237 17.18 0.44 15.50
CA ILE A 237 16.57 -0.17 14.31
C ILE A 237 17.00 -1.64 14.27
N SER A 238 16.02 -2.54 14.22
CA SER A 238 16.22 -3.96 14.47
C SER A 238 15.54 -4.82 13.42
N VAL A 239 16.05 -6.05 13.29
CA VAL A 239 15.45 -7.10 12.46
C VAL A 239 15.32 -8.34 13.35
N ASN A 240 14.11 -8.87 13.50
CA ASN A 240 13.82 -9.99 14.41
C ASN A 240 14.34 -9.75 15.85
N GLY A 241 14.20 -8.53 16.36
CA GLY A 241 14.68 -8.12 17.68
C GLY A 241 16.21 -8.16 17.85
N GLN A 242 16.97 -8.03 16.76
CA GLN A 242 18.44 -7.91 16.79
C GLN A 242 18.87 -6.56 16.21
N SER A 243 19.75 -5.85 16.94
CA SER A 243 20.30 -4.54 16.53
C SER A 243 21.68 -4.28 17.16
N ASN A 244 22.54 -3.61 16.39
CA ASN A 244 23.78 -2.96 16.85
C ASN A 244 23.56 -1.49 17.27
N GLY A 245 22.35 -0.96 17.05
CA GLY A 245 21.96 0.42 17.33
C GLY A 245 21.82 0.74 18.82
N ARG A 246 21.24 1.91 19.13
CA ARG A 246 21.06 2.40 20.50
C ARG A 246 19.70 3.04 20.69
N GLY A 247 19.14 2.90 21.89
CA GLY A 247 17.83 3.41 22.25
C GLY A 247 16.82 2.28 22.43
N SER A 248 15.53 2.60 22.31
CA SER A 248 14.48 1.59 22.26
C SER A 248 14.56 0.83 20.94
N GLU A 249 14.31 -0.48 21.00
CA GLU A 249 14.13 -1.33 19.82
C GLU A 249 12.97 -0.83 18.95
N SER A 250 13.27 -0.63 17.66
CA SER A 250 12.29 -0.34 16.61
C SER A 250 12.42 -1.44 15.58
N ASP A 251 11.39 -2.27 15.40
CA ASP A 251 11.41 -3.26 14.34
C ASP A 251 11.30 -2.55 12.98
N LEU A 252 12.22 -2.90 12.07
CA LEU A 252 12.32 -2.26 10.76
C LEU A 252 11.05 -2.47 9.93
N GLN A 253 10.47 -3.67 9.93
CA GLN A 253 9.27 -3.95 9.14
C GLN A 253 8.05 -3.24 9.70
N ASN A 254 7.92 -3.21 11.03
CA ASN A 254 6.84 -2.49 11.74
C ASN A 254 6.83 -1.00 11.40
N THR A 255 7.99 -0.34 11.51
CA THR A 255 8.11 1.09 11.24
C THR A 255 8.02 1.39 9.74
N LEU A 256 8.74 0.64 8.89
CA LEU A 256 8.74 0.94 7.45
C LEU A 256 7.38 0.70 6.79
N THR A 257 6.64 -0.34 7.18
CA THR A 257 5.30 -0.59 6.61
C THR A 257 4.31 0.54 6.95
N HIS A 258 4.44 1.15 8.14
CA HIS A 258 3.70 2.37 8.52
C HIS A 258 4.11 3.59 7.67
N GLU A 259 5.41 3.87 7.54
CA GLU A 259 5.89 4.99 6.71
C GLU A 259 5.52 4.82 5.22
N LEU A 260 5.51 3.59 4.71
CA LEU A 260 5.02 3.29 3.36
C LEU A 260 3.52 3.61 3.19
N GLY A 261 2.70 3.52 4.24
CA GLY A 261 1.32 3.99 4.22
C GLY A 261 1.23 5.51 4.03
N HIS A 262 2.06 6.29 4.72
CA HIS A 262 2.19 7.73 4.45
C HIS A 262 2.66 8.03 3.03
N LEU A 263 3.61 7.26 2.49
CA LEU A 263 4.08 7.38 1.11
C LEU A 263 2.95 7.11 0.10
N LEU A 264 1.98 6.26 0.44
CA LEU A 264 0.77 5.98 -0.34
C LEU A 264 -0.35 7.04 -0.17
N GLY A 265 -0.14 8.05 0.69
CA GLY A 265 -1.11 9.10 0.99
C GLY A 265 -2.10 8.77 2.10
N LEU A 266 -1.77 7.81 2.98
CA LEU A 266 -2.53 7.48 4.19
C LEU A 266 -2.05 8.28 5.39
N GLU A 267 -2.91 8.38 6.40
CA GLU A 267 -2.73 9.29 7.53
C GLU A 267 -3.15 8.61 8.84
N HIS A 268 -2.74 9.17 9.98
CA HIS A 268 -2.96 8.53 11.28
C HIS A 268 -4.44 8.40 11.67
N THR A 269 -4.79 7.22 12.20
CA THR A 269 -6.14 6.85 12.68
C THR A 269 -6.56 7.51 14.00
N CYS A 270 -5.64 8.20 14.67
CA CYS A 270 -5.89 9.11 15.80
C CYS A 270 -4.84 10.24 15.82
N ARG A 271 -5.10 11.34 16.54
CA ARG A 271 -4.16 12.47 16.71
C ARG A 271 -3.44 12.42 18.07
N LEU A 272 -2.16 12.82 18.12
CA LEU A 272 -1.35 12.81 19.35
C LEU A 272 -1.45 14.12 20.14
N ASP A 273 -1.49 15.28 19.47
CA ASP A 273 -1.73 16.59 20.10
C ASP A 273 -3.05 17.17 19.56
N PRO A 274 -3.98 17.65 20.43
CA PRO A 274 -5.21 18.33 19.99
C PRO A 274 -4.98 19.57 19.10
N ARG A 275 -3.76 20.12 19.06
CA ARG A 275 -3.32 21.22 18.18
C ARG A 275 -2.98 20.77 16.76
N GLU A 276 -2.81 19.48 16.52
CA GLU A 276 -2.72 18.96 15.15
C GLU A 276 -4.00 19.31 14.40
N PRO A 277 -3.94 19.58 13.08
CA PRO A 277 -5.13 19.78 12.26
C PRO A 277 -6.17 18.67 12.48
N GLU A 278 -7.44 19.05 12.51
CA GLU A 278 -8.52 18.06 12.49
C GLU A 278 -8.43 17.26 11.19
N ARG A 279 -8.39 15.93 11.34
CA ARG A 279 -8.40 14.97 10.23
C ARG A 279 -9.77 14.31 10.22
N MET A 280 -10.24 13.94 9.03
CA MET A 280 -11.49 13.23 8.85
C MET A 280 -11.19 11.85 8.27
N ASP A 281 -11.92 10.83 8.71
CA ASP A 281 -11.94 9.55 8.01
C ASP A 281 -12.67 9.66 6.65
N HIS A 282 -12.66 8.58 5.88
CA HIS A 282 -13.33 8.52 4.59
C HIS A 282 -14.86 8.67 4.62
N GLU A 283 -15.50 8.53 5.79
CA GLU A 283 -16.94 8.77 5.97
C GLU A 283 -17.24 10.24 6.32
N GLY A 284 -16.21 11.02 6.65
CA GLY A 284 -16.30 12.42 7.08
C GLY A 284 -16.42 12.59 8.60
N ASN A 285 -16.15 11.55 9.40
CA ASN A 285 -16.12 11.66 10.86
C ASN A 285 -14.75 12.21 11.32
N PRO A 286 -14.71 13.04 12.39
CA PRO A 286 -13.46 13.53 12.94
C PRO A 286 -12.68 12.42 13.65
N VAL A 287 -11.40 12.35 13.33
CA VAL A 287 -10.41 11.44 13.91
C VAL A 287 -10.18 11.78 15.40
N PRO A 288 -10.30 10.81 16.34
CA PRO A 288 -10.19 11.07 17.77
C PRO A 288 -8.77 11.41 18.21
N LEU A 289 -8.61 11.92 19.43
CA LEU A 289 -7.30 11.93 20.09
C LEU A 289 -6.96 10.49 20.52
N CYS A 290 -5.70 10.09 20.41
CA CYS A 290 -5.27 8.76 20.84
C CYS A 290 -5.48 8.55 22.36
N ASP A 291 -5.30 9.61 23.16
CA ASP A 291 -5.52 9.64 24.60
C ASP A 291 -7.02 9.52 25.01
N ASP A 292 -7.95 9.85 24.11
CA ASP A 292 -9.40 9.69 24.35
C ASP A 292 -9.88 8.25 24.11
N ILE A 293 -9.04 7.39 23.52
CA ILE A 293 -9.35 5.98 23.31
C ILE A 293 -9.14 5.22 24.63
N PRO A 294 -10.17 4.58 25.21
CA PRO A 294 -10.04 3.85 26.47
C PRO A 294 -8.97 2.76 26.39
N ALA A 295 -8.40 2.36 27.53
CA ALA A 295 -7.61 1.13 27.60
C ALA A 295 -8.51 -0.12 27.58
N GLU A 296 -7.94 -1.27 27.23
CA GLU A 296 -8.60 -2.57 27.41
C GLU A 296 -8.98 -2.80 28.89
N PRO A 297 -10.12 -3.44 29.19
CA PRO A 297 -11.10 -4.05 28.27
C PRO A 297 -12.31 -3.14 27.96
N LEU A 298 -12.15 -1.81 28.01
CA LEU A 298 -13.25 -0.85 27.87
C LEU A 298 -13.46 -0.36 26.43
N ARG A 299 -12.62 -0.77 25.47
CA ARG A 299 -12.74 -0.33 24.07
C ARG A 299 -13.96 -0.95 23.40
N THR A 300 -14.61 -0.18 22.56
CA THR A 300 -15.50 -0.72 21.53
C THR A 300 -14.68 -1.35 20.40
N PRO A 301 -15.24 -2.28 19.60
CA PRO A 301 -14.54 -2.86 18.45
C PRO A 301 -13.99 -1.81 17.47
N ALA A 302 -14.72 -0.72 17.22
CA ALA A 302 -14.25 0.36 16.34
C ALA A 302 -13.03 1.11 16.94
N GLN A 303 -13.03 1.35 18.25
CA GLN A 303 -11.89 1.94 18.96
C GLN A 303 -10.68 1.00 19.01
N GLN A 304 -10.91 -0.31 19.13
CA GLN A 304 -9.84 -1.30 19.06
C GLN A 304 -9.23 -1.35 17.65
N ALA A 305 -10.06 -1.28 16.61
CA ALA A 305 -9.60 -1.28 15.23
C ALA A 305 -8.78 -0.01 14.86
N ILE A 306 -9.05 1.15 15.51
CA ILE A 306 -8.19 2.34 15.38
C ILE A 306 -6.77 2.10 15.92
N VAL A 307 -6.63 1.40 17.05
CA VAL A 307 -5.30 1.15 17.67
C VAL A 307 -4.56 -0.04 17.07
N ASP A 308 -5.28 -0.97 16.44
CA ASP A 308 -4.72 -2.09 15.68
C ASP A 308 -4.34 -1.73 14.23
N ALA A 309 -4.65 -0.51 13.79
CA ALA A 309 -4.34 -0.04 12.45
C ALA A 309 -2.82 0.01 12.19
N THR A 310 -2.38 -0.34 10.98
CA THR A 310 -0.98 -0.15 10.58
C THR A 310 -0.65 1.34 10.65
N MET A 311 -1.59 2.22 10.31
CA MET A 311 -1.48 3.68 10.44
C MET A 311 -1.78 4.25 11.84
N TYR A 312 -1.78 3.45 12.92
CA TYR A 312 -1.79 3.99 14.28
C TYR A 312 -0.48 4.78 14.58
N PRO A 313 -0.51 6.01 15.13
CA PRO A 313 0.65 6.91 15.20
C PRO A 313 1.76 6.55 16.21
N THR A 314 1.52 5.59 17.11
CA THR A 314 2.54 5.18 18.11
C THR A 314 2.89 3.72 17.97
N GLN A 315 4.11 3.35 18.31
CA GLN A 315 4.54 1.95 18.46
C GLN A 315 5.26 1.77 19.80
N THR A 316 5.18 0.57 20.34
CA THR A 316 5.90 0.14 21.54
C THR A 316 7.26 -0.47 21.18
N THR A 317 8.15 -0.58 22.17
CA THR A 317 9.50 -1.15 21.98
C THR A 317 9.42 -2.60 21.49
N GLY A 318 10.01 -2.90 20.33
CA GLY A 318 9.97 -4.24 19.72
C GLY A 318 8.60 -4.66 19.17
N GLU A 319 7.70 -3.70 18.93
CA GLU A 319 6.41 -3.97 18.30
C GLU A 319 6.57 -4.47 16.86
N THR A 320 5.73 -5.45 16.48
CA THR A 320 5.74 -6.08 15.14
C THR A 320 4.35 -6.15 14.50
N SER A 321 3.30 -5.66 15.16
CA SER A 321 1.90 -5.73 14.68
C SER A 321 1.66 -5.04 13.34
N LYS A 322 2.45 -4.01 13.01
CA LYS A 322 2.36 -3.22 11.78
C LYS A 322 3.17 -3.78 10.62
N SER A 323 3.86 -4.92 10.81
CA SER A 323 4.48 -5.66 9.69
C SER A 323 3.45 -6.19 8.68
N SER A 324 2.17 -6.24 9.07
CA SER A 324 1.01 -6.56 8.22
C SER A 324 0.00 -5.42 8.19
N LEU A 325 -0.82 -5.36 7.13
CA LEU A 325 -1.89 -4.39 6.98
C LEU A 325 -3.12 -4.71 7.84
N SER A 326 -3.73 -3.69 8.43
CA SER A 326 -5.09 -3.74 8.96
C SER A 326 -6.15 -3.60 7.85
N SER A 327 -7.43 -3.78 8.19
CA SER A 327 -8.52 -3.78 7.21
C SER A 327 -8.83 -2.40 6.63
N ASP A 328 -8.66 -1.32 7.39
CA ASP A 328 -8.78 0.06 6.92
C ASP A 328 -7.66 0.42 5.95
N ASP A 329 -6.43 0.04 6.25
CA ASP A 329 -5.29 0.32 5.38
C ASP A 329 -5.42 -0.41 4.03
N ILE A 330 -5.93 -1.65 4.04
CA ILE A 330 -6.33 -2.35 2.81
C ILE A 330 -7.47 -1.59 2.11
N ALA A 331 -8.55 -1.25 2.83
CA ALA A 331 -9.72 -0.58 2.25
C ALA A 331 -9.40 0.78 1.64
N ALA A 332 -8.43 1.51 2.21
CA ALA A 332 -7.93 2.76 1.68
C ALA A 332 -7.32 2.56 0.29
N ILE A 333 -6.36 1.63 0.16
CA ILE A 333 -5.70 1.34 -1.13
C ILE A 333 -6.70 0.76 -2.15
N CYS A 334 -7.63 -0.11 -1.72
CA CYS A 334 -8.74 -0.56 -2.57
C CYS A 334 -9.60 0.60 -3.09
N THR A 335 -9.77 1.68 -2.30
CA THR A 335 -10.58 2.85 -2.66
C THR A 335 -9.84 3.84 -3.56
N VAL A 336 -8.53 4.00 -3.37
CA VAL A 336 -7.72 4.92 -4.20
C VAL A 336 -7.34 4.30 -5.55
N TYR A 337 -7.06 3.00 -5.59
CA TYR A 337 -6.57 2.30 -6.78
C TYR A 337 -7.34 0.97 -7.03
N PRO A 338 -8.67 0.99 -7.23
CA PRO A 338 -9.46 -0.23 -7.41
C PRO A 338 -9.08 -0.96 -8.70
N THR A 339 -9.00 -2.30 -8.69
CA THR A 339 -8.64 -3.12 -9.89
C THR A 339 -9.50 -2.83 -11.14
N ALA A 340 -10.71 -2.28 -10.98
CA ALA A 340 -11.57 -1.87 -12.09
C ALA A 340 -10.99 -0.70 -12.93
N ASP A 341 -10.15 0.13 -12.32
CA ASP A 341 -9.54 1.32 -12.94
C ASP A 341 -8.07 1.09 -13.33
N ASP A 342 -7.60 -0.17 -13.37
CA ASP A 342 -6.22 -0.54 -13.69
C ASP A 342 -5.80 -0.02 -15.09
N PRO A 343 -4.80 0.87 -15.21
CA PRO A 343 -4.30 1.35 -16.50
C PRO A 343 -3.51 0.28 -17.28
N GLY A 344 -3.17 -0.85 -16.65
CA GLY A 344 -2.35 -1.92 -17.23
C GLY A 344 -0.88 -1.56 -17.40
N THR A 345 -0.44 -0.45 -16.79
CA THR A 345 0.93 0.10 -16.94
C THR A 345 1.47 0.61 -15.61
N CYS A 346 2.66 0.11 -15.24
CA CYS A 346 3.49 0.66 -14.18
C CYS A 346 4.58 1.55 -14.81
N GLU A 347 4.40 2.87 -14.78
CA GLU A 347 5.39 3.85 -15.25
C GLU A 347 5.82 4.78 -14.10
N ALA A 348 7.10 5.11 -14.00
CA ALA A 348 7.59 5.97 -12.93
C ALA A 348 7.06 7.41 -13.07
N VAL A 349 6.39 7.93 -12.02
CA VAL A 349 5.80 9.27 -12.01
C VAL A 349 6.89 10.32 -12.28
N GLY A 350 6.75 11.03 -13.40
CA GLY A 350 7.69 12.07 -13.81
C GLY A 350 9.06 11.57 -14.30
N GLY A 351 9.27 10.27 -14.43
CA GLY A 351 10.50 9.67 -14.94
C GLY A 351 10.62 9.83 -16.46
N THR A 352 11.63 10.57 -16.92
CA THR A 352 12.10 10.42 -18.31
C THR A 352 12.77 9.05 -18.45
N SER A 353 12.56 8.36 -19.58
CA SER A 353 13.09 7.04 -19.89
C SER A 353 14.63 6.99 -19.99
N GLY A 354 15.30 7.01 -18.84
CA GLY A 354 16.72 6.76 -18.69
C GLY A 354 16.99 5.25 -18.75
N GLY A 355 17.35 4.75 -19.94
CA GLY A 355 17.48 3.31 -20.17
C GLY A 355 18.54 2.63 -19.31
N CYS A 356 18.11 1.80 -18.37
CA CYS A 356 19.00 0.85 -17.68
C CYS A 356 19.19 -0.39 -18.57
N CYS A 357 20.34 -0.49 -19.22
CA CYS A 357 20.70 -1.63 -20.06
C CYS A 357 21.19 -2.82 -19.22
N SER A 358 20.28 -3.67 -18.76
CA SER A 358 20.63 -4.96 -18.15
C SER A 358 21.17 -5.95 -19.20
N ALA A 359 22.46 -5.86 -19.47
CA ALA A 359 23.19 -6.83 -20.29
C ALA A 359 23.74 -7.98 -19.43
N SER A 360 23.06 -9.13 -19.40
CA SER A 360 23.74 -10.44 -19.29
C SER A 360 22.80 -11.59 -19.63
N GLY A 361 23.28 -12.53 -20.44
CA GLY A 361 22.48 -13.61 -21.03
C GLY A 361 23.24 -14.35 -22.13
N ALA A 362 24.49 -14.73 -21.85
CA ALA A 362 25.31 -15.47 -22.80
C ALA A 362 24.94 -16.96 -22.76
N GLY A 363 24.21 -17.44 -23.77
CA GLY A 363 23.89 -18.87 -23.91
C GLY A 363 22.79 -19.17 -24.93
N ASP A 364 23.12 -19.16 -26.22
CA ASP A 364 23.25 -20.40 -27.01
C ASP A 364 23.41 -20.12 -28.51
N ARG A 365 24.13 -21.03 -29.19
CA ARG A 365 24.10 -21.15 -30.65
C ARG A 365 23.01 -22.14 -31.04
N PRO A 366 22.43 -21.98 -32.24
CA PRO A 366 22.68 -23.05 -33.19
C PRO A 366 23.13 -22.56 -34.57
N ASP A 367 23.90 -23.40 -35.24
CA ASP A 367 24.32 -23.19 -36.63
C ASP A 367 23.15 -23.28 -37.61
N VAL A 368 22.98 -22.27 -38.47
CA VAL A 368 22.46 -22.46 -39.82
C VAL A 368 23.32 -21.64 -40.78
N GLY A 369 24.18 -22.32 -41.54
CA GLY A 369 24.99 -21.67 -42.55
C GLY A 369 24.22 -21.41 -43.85
N PHE A 370 24.50 -20.29 -44.51
CA PHE A 370 24.31 -20.18 -45.96
C PHE A 370 25.54 -19.54 -46.61
N LEU A 371 26.07 -20.25 -47.60
CA LEU A 371 27.13 -19.79 -48.50
C LEU A 371 26.53 -18.82 -49.53
N LEU A 372 27.28 -17.79 -49.92
CA LEU A 372 27.86 -17.67 -51.29
C LEU A 372 28.56 -16.32 -51.54
N ALA A 373 29.58 -16.38 -52.40
CA ALA A 373 30.22 -15.34 -53.23
C ALA A 373 30.13 -13.85 -52.78
N GLY A 374 31.21 -13.08 -52.62
CA GLY A 374 32.57 -13.23 -53.15
C GLY A 374 32.82 -12.28 -54.32
N PHE A 375 33.71 -11.30 -54.15
CA PHE A 375 34.50 -10.66 -55.21
C PHE A 375 35.74 -10.01 -54.60
N THR A 376 36.88 -10.11 -55.30
CA THR A 376 38.17 -9.54 -54.88
C THR A 376 38.62 -8.45 -55.86
N LEU A 377 39.64 -7.69 -55.45
CA LEU A 377 40.36 -6.64 -56.21
C LEU A 377 39.58 -5.31 -56.38
N LEU A 378 40.22 -4.13 -56.39
CA LEU A 378 41.61 -3.81 -56.70
C LEU A 378 42.19 -2.62 -55.87
N PHE A 379 43.52 -2.56 -55.80
CA PHE A 379 44.30 -1.43 -55.28
C PHE A 379 44.05 -0.11 -56.04
N VAL A 380 44.01 1.03 -55.31
CA VAL A 380 44.78 2.23 -55.71
C VAL A 380 45.41 2.87 -54.46
N MET A 381 46.74 2.82 -54.35
CA MET A 381 47.49 3.69 -53.45
C MET A 381 47.61 5.10 -54.05
N ARG A 382 47.42 6.16 -53.25
CA ARG A 382 48.11 7.43 -53.50
C ARG A 382 48.46 8.21 -52.24
N ARG A 383 49.69 8.03 -51.76
CA ARG A 383 50.33 8.87 -50.73
C ARG A 383 50.85 10.19 -51.33
N ARG A 384 50.58 11.30 -50.64
CA ARG A 384 51.40 12.53 -50.54
C ARG A 384 51.14 13.07 -49.11
N LYS A 385 52.09 13.19 -48.16
CA LYS A 385 53.30 14.07 -48.08
C LYS A 385 52.97 15.53 -48.48
N THR A 386 53.28 16.63 -47.78
CA THR A 386 54.01 17.00 -46.52
C THR A 386 53.81 18.54 -46.37
N SER A 387 53.90 19.26 -45.23
CA SER A 387 54.26 19.03 -43.82
C SER A 387 53.79 20.27 -42.98
N PRO A 388 53.77 20.25 -41.62
CA PRO A 388 53.28 21.37 -40.81
C PRO A 388 54.28 22.52 -40.64
N LYS A 389 53.74 23.75 -40.53
CA LYS A 389 54.24 25.00 -39.88
C LYS A 389 53.28 26.14 -40.28
N ALA A 390 53.06 27.20 -39.48
CA ALA A 390 53.72 27.61 -38.24
C ALA A 390 52.69 27.81 -37.10
#